data_AF-A0A3N5I528-F1
#
_entry.id   AF-A0A3N5I528-F1
#
_cell.length_a   1.000
_cell.length_b   1.000
_cell.length_c   1.000
_cell.angle_alpha   90.00
_cell.angle_beta   90.00
_cell.angle_gamma   90.00
#
_symmetry.space_group_name_H-M   'P 1'
#
loop_
_entity.id
_entity.type
_entity.pdbx_description
1 polymer ?
#
loop_
_entity_poly.entity_id
_entity_poly.type
_entity_poly.pdbx_seq_one_letter_code
_entity_poly.pdbx_strand_id
1 'polypeptide(L)'
;MRSEMTTSFAGRSIPEETIQRATGILVVSVAIVAMGVFALSGSDPLPNRENRFLLRLFEVCSAFGTVGLSMNLTPELSTTGRLIITLLMFLGRVGPLTLAAALVIRRSRSGQFRYAYEDVIVG
;
A
#
# COMPACT_ATOMS: atom_id res chain seq x y z
N MET A 1 -10.97 10.84 -22.54
CA MET A 1 -9.54 10.70 -22.22
C MET A 1 -8.78 11.70 -23.09
N ARG A 2 -8.26 12.80 -22.52
CA ARG A 2 -7.71 13.92 -23.29
C ARG A 2 -6.31 13.58 -23.82
N SER A 3 -6.08 13.94 -25.08
CA SER A 3 -4.91 13.70 -25.92
C SER A 3 -3.64 14.44 -25.46
N GLU A 4 -3.17 14.21 -24.23
CA GLU A 4 -1.82 14.62 -23.84
C GLU A 4 -0.94 13.38 -23.63
N MET A 5 0.10 13.23 -24.46
CA MET A 5 1.05 12.10 -24.41
C MET A 5 1.93 12.12 -23.15
N THR A 6 1.86 13.17 -22.34
CA THR A 6 2.70 13.34 -21.16
C THR A 6 1.85 13.81 -19.99
N THR A 7 1.93 13.13 -18.85
CA THR A 7 1.25 13.57 -17.62
C THR A 7 1.93 14.85 -17.12
N SER A 8 1.24 15.98 -17.30
CA SER A 8 1.71 17.31 -16.90
C SER A 8 0.91 17.81 -15.68
N PHE A 9 1.59 18.45 -14.73
CA PHE A 9 0.95 19.09 -13.58
C PHE A 9 1.52 20.50 -13.40
N ALA A 10 0.64 21.50 -13.25
CA ALA A 10 1.03 22.91 -13.08
C ALA A 10 2.04 23.44 -14.13
N GLY A 11 1.92 22.97 -15.39
CA GLY A 11 2.81 23.36 -16.48
C GLY A 11 4.19 22.68 -16.48
N ARG A 12 4.43 21.68 -15.61
CA ARG A 12 5.64 20.85 -15.61
C ARG A 12 5.30 19.40 -15.97
N SER A 13 6.11 18.79 -16.84
CA SER A 13 5.99 17.38 -17.18
C SER A 13 6.54 16.50 -16.04
N ILE A 14 5.81 15.45 -15.70
CA ILE A 14 6.24 14.46 -14.70
C ILE A 14 7.00 13.35 -15.44
N PRO A 15 8.23 12.99 -15.01
CA PRO A 15 8.96 11.86 -15.59
C PRO A 15 8.16 10.55 -15.45
N GLU A 16 8.14 9.72 -16.50
CA GLU A 16 7.51 8.39 -16.47
C GLU A 16 8.01 7.52 -15.32
N GLU A 17 9.28 7.67 -14.94
CA GLU A 17 9.86 6.95 -13.83
C GLU A 17 9.12 7.23 -12.51
N THR A 18 8.70 8.48 -12.29
CA THR A 18 7.90 8.88 -11.12
C THR A 18 6.52 8.24 -11.15
N ILE A 19 5.91 8.12 -12.33
CA ILE A 19 4.60 7.49 -12.51
C ILE A 19 4.69 6.00 -12.19
N GLN A 20 5.65 5.28 -12.80
CA GLN A 20 5.85 3.85 -12.56
C GLN A 20 6.12 3.56 -11.07
N ARG A 21 6.91 4.41 -10.41
CA ARG A 21 7.17 4.33 -8.97
C ARG A 21 5.90 4.55 -8.15
N ALA A 22 5.13 5.60 -8.44
CA ALA A 22 3.89 5.89 -7.74
C ALA A 22 2.88 4.73 -7.89
N THR A 23 2.76 4.15 -9.08
CA THR A 23 1.94 2.97 -9.33
C THR A 23 2.43 1.77 -8.51
N GLY A 24 3.74 1.50 -8.50
CA GLY A 24 4.31 0.42 -7.68
C GLY A 24 4.02 0.58 -6.18
N ILE A 25 4.15 1.81 -5.67
CA ILE A 25 3.83 2.14 -4.27
C ILE A 25 2.36 1.88 -3.97
N LEU A 26 1.47 2.31 -4.87
CA LEU A 26 0.04 2.12 -4.73
C LEU A 26 -0.32 0.63 -4.69
N VAL A 27 0.22 -0.18 -5.60
CA VAL A 27 -0.01 -1.62 -5.64
C VAL A 27 0.46 -2.30 -4.34
N VAL A 28 1.68 -1.99 -3.88
CA VAL A 28 2.22 -2.57 -2.63
C VAL A 28 1.40 -2.13 -1.42
N SER A 29 0.99 -0.86 -1.35
CA SER A 29 0.19 -0.34 -0.24
C SER A 29 -1.17 -1.02 -0.15
N VAL A 30 -1.85 -1.20 -1.29
CA VAL A 30 -3.13 -1.92 -1.36
C VAL A 30 -2.95 -3.38 -0.93
N ALA A 31 -1.87 -4.04 -1.36
CA ALA A 31 -1.58 -5.42 -0.96
C ALA A 31 -1.34 -5.56 0.55
N ILE A 32 -0.59 -4.63 1.16
CA ILE A 32 -0.35 -4.62 2.63
C ILE A 32 -1.66 -4.43 3.38
N VAL A 33 -2.49 -3.47 2.97
CA VAL A 33 -3.81 -3.23 3.59
C VAL A 33 -4.69 -4.46 3.48
N ALA A 34 -4.79 -5.07 2.29
CA ALA A 34 -5.55 -6.30 2.10
C ALA A 34 -5.06 -7.42 3.04
N MET A 35 -3.75 -7.63 3.10
CA MET A 35 -3.14 -8.64 3.96
C MET A 35 -3.39 -8.38 5.46
N GLY A 36 -3.36 -7.10 5.88
CA GLY A 36 -3.70 -6.69 7.24
C GLY A 36 -5.14 -6.99 7.63
N VAL A 37 -6.10 -6.75 6.70
CA VAL A 37 -7.52 -7.10 6.92
C VAL A 37 -7.70 -8.61 7.05
N PHE A 38 -7.04 -9.40 6.21
CA PHE A 38 -7.08 -10.86 6.32
C PHE A 38 -6.46 -11.37 7.63
N ALA A 39 -5.31 -10.83 8.02
CA ALA A 39 -4.64 -11.22 9.27
C ALA A 39 -5.51 -10.95 10.50
N LEU A 40 -6.12 -9.77 10.58
CA LEU A 40 -7.06 -9.42 11.66
C LEU A 40 -8.34 -10.25 11.64
N SER A 41 -8.80 -10.65 10.46
CA SER A 41 -9.96 -11.53 10.35
C SER A 41 -9.67 -12.95 10.87
N GLY A 42 -8.42 -13.40 10.80
CA GLY A 42 -7.99 -14.71 11.32
C GLY A 42 -7.65 -14.70 12.80
N SER A 43 -7.15 -13.58 13.35
CA SER A 43 -6.74 -13.49 14.76
C SER A 43 -7.91 -13.29 15.73
N ASP A 44 -8.92 -12.52 15.32
CA ASP A 44 -10.01 -12.09 16.20
C ASP A 44 -11.38 -12.47 15.62
N PRO A 45 -11.98 -13.59 16.08
CA PRO A 45 -13.35 -13.91 15.77
C PRO A 45 -14.26 -13.00 16.60
N LEU A 46 -14.48 -11.75 16.15
CA LEU A 46 -15.45 -10.85 16.78
C LEU A 46 -16.86 -11.48 16.70
N PRO A 47 -17.44 -11.96 17.82
CA PRO A 47 -18.80 -12.43 17.84
C PRO A 47 -19.70 -11.18 17.91
N ASN A 48 -20.75 -11.12 17.10
CA ASN A 48 -21.92 -10.27 17.35
C ASN A 48 -21.86 -8.75 17.01
N ARG A 49 -21.03 -8.30 16.07
CA ARG A 49 -21.22 -6.96 15.45
C ARG A 49 -21.72 -7.04 14.02
N GLU A 50 -22.69 -6.21 13.66
CA GLU A 50 -23.00 -5.89 12.27
C GLU A 50 -21.80 -5.17 11.63
N ASN A 51 -21.57 -5.36 10.33
CA ASN A 51 -20.52 -4.68 9.56
C ASN A 51 -19.05 -4.95 9.98
N ARG A 52 -18.73 -6.16 10.46
CA ARG A 52 -17.36 -6.55 10.90
C ARG A 52 -16.27 -6.30 9.85
N PHE A 53 -16.58 -6.46 8.57
CA PHE A 53 -15.61 -6.24 7.50
C PHE A 53 -15.25 -4.76 7.37
N LEU A 54 -16.24 -3.87 7.38
CA LEU A 54 -16.03 -2.43 7.24
C LEU A 54 -15.27 -1.86 8.43
N LEU A 55 -15.57 -2.31 9.66
CA LEU A 55 -14.80 -1.92 10.85
C LEU A 55 -13.33 -2.33 10.74
N ARG A 56 -13.03 -3.57 10.32
CA ARG A 56 -11.64 -4.03 10.15
C ARG A 56 -10.93 -3.26 9.04
N LEU A 57 -11.59 -3.04 7.91
CA LEU A 57 -11.05 -2.25 6.80
C LEU A 57 -10.70 -0.83 7.25
N PHE A 58 -11.62 -0.18 7.95
CA PHE A 58 -11.40 1.16 8.48
C PHE A 58 -10.21 1.19 9.43
N GLU A 59 -10.10 0.21 10.32
CA GLU A 59 -9.00 0.14 11.28
C GLU A 59 -7.64 -0.11 10.63
N VAL A 60 -7.57 -1.03 9.66
CA VAL A 60 -6.34 -1.30 8.92
C VAL A 60 -5.93 -0.10 8.07
N CYS A 61 -6.88 0.52 7.38
CA CYS A 61 -6.62 1.73 6.59
C CYS A 61 -6.14 2.89 7.48
N SER A 62 -6.77 3.09 8.64
CA SER A 62 -6.37 4.14 9.60
C SER A 62 -4.99 3.87 10.20
N ALA A 63 -4.70 2.61 10.56
CA ALA A 63 -3.40 2.20 11.06
C ALA A 63 -2.29 2.37 10.01
N PHE A 64 -2.49 1.87 8.79
CA PHE A 64 -1.53 2.02 7.69
C PHE A 64 -1.34 3.48 7.28
N GLY A 65 -2.42 4.26 7.21
CA GLY A 65 -2.34 5.70 6.93
C GLY A 65 -1.82 6.51 8.11
N THR A 66 -1.60 5.90 9.28
CA THR A 66 -1.25 6.58 10.55
C THR A 66 -2.20 7.73 10.91
N VAL A 67 -3.47 7.60 10.55
CA VAL A 67 -4.51 8.62 10.75
C VAL A 67 -4.91 8.70 12.24
N GLY A 68 -4.80 7.58 12.96
CA GLY A 68 -5.05 7.53 14.41
C GLY A 68 -6.54 7.52 14.80
N LEU A 69 -7.44 7.38 13.82
CA LEU A 69 -8.87 7.22 14.06
C LEU A 69 -9.21 5.74 14.27
N SER A 70 -10.22 5.47 15.09
CA SER A 70 -10.68 4.12 15.39
C SER A 70 -12.20 4.10 15.53
N MET A 71 -12.86 3.09 14.97
CA MET A 71 -14.30 2.85 15.19
C MET A 71 -14.57 2.11 16.52
N ASN A 72 -13.76 2.37 17.55
CA ASN A 72 -13.78 1.69 18.84
C ASN A 72 -13.52 0.17 18.76
N LEU A 73 -12.83 -0.28 17.71
CA LEU A 73 -12.40 -1.68 17.57
C LEU A 73 -11.08 -1.93 18.30
N THR A 74 -10.17 -0.95 18.29
CA THR A 74 -8.83 -0.98 18.91
C THR A 74 -8.77 -1.55 20.35
N PRO A 75 -9.65 -1.17 21.29
CA PRO A 75 -9.61 -1.70 22.66
C PRO A 75 -10.11 -3.16 22.77
N GLU A 76 -10.91 -3.63 21.81
CA GLU A 76 -11.52 -4.98 21.81
C GLU A 76 -10.66 -6.04 21.12
N LEU A 77 -9.55 -5.64 20.48
CA LEU A 77 -8.63 -6.60 19.86
C LEU A 77 -7.88 -7.41 20.91
N SER A 78 -7.67 -8.69 20.62
CA SER A 78 -6.72 -9.54 21.33
C SER A 78 -5.30 -8.96 21.27
N THR A 79 -4.42 -9.47 22.14
CA THR A 79 -2.99 -9.13 22.14
C THR A 79 -2.36 -9.29 20.75
N THR A 80 -2.76 -10.34 20.02
CA THR A 80 -2.30 -10.59 18.64
C THR A 80 -2.79 -9.53 17.67
N GLY A 81 -4.08 -9.17 17.72
CA GLY A 81 -4.65 -8.13 16.86
C GLY A 81 -4.01 -6.74 17.07
N ARG A 82 -3.70 -6.38 18.32
CA ARG A 82 -3.00 -5.13 18.65
C ARG A 82 -1.57 -5.09 18.10
N LEU A 83 -0.89 -6.25 18.12
CA LEU A 83 0.46 -6.37 17.56
C LEU A 83 0.44 -6.19 16.04
N ILE A 84 -0.55 -6.76 15.35
CA ILE A 84 -0.76 -6.55 13.90
C ILE A 84 -0.98 -5.07 13.57
N ILE A 85 -1.86 -4.37 14.31
CA ILE A 85 -2.11 -2.94 14.13
C ILE A 85 -0.86 -2.10 14.37
N THR A 86 -0.07 -2.43 15.39
CA THR A 86 1.18 -1.73 15.69
C THR A 86 2.20 -1.89 14.56
N LEU A 87 2.33 -3.11 14.02
CA LEU A 87 3.17 -3.36 12.85
C LEU A 87 2.68 -2.59 11.62
N LEU A 88 1.37 -2.53 11.39
CA LEU A 88 0.77 -1.74 10.29
C LEU A 88 1.05 -0.24 10.43
N MET A 89 0.97 0.32 11.64
CA MET A 89 1.33 1.72 11.90
C MET A 89 2.82 1.98 11.65
N PHE A 90 3.68 1.06 12.06
CA PHE A 90 5.11 1.14 11.79
C PHE A 90 5.39 1.09 10.30
N LEU A 91 4.84 0.11 9.57
CA LEU A 91 4.95 -0.03 8.12
C LEU A 91 4.39 1.18 7.37
N GLY A 92 3.27 1.72 7.82
CA GLY A 92 2.65 2.93 7.26
C GLY A 92 3.56 4.15 7.34
N ARG A 93 4.16 4.38 8.52
CA ARG A 93 5.07 5.50 8.75
C ARG A 93 6.45 5.32 8.12
N VAL A 94 6.96 4.08 8.14
CA VAL A 94 8.28 3.72 7.58
C VAL A 94 8.23 3.60 6.06
N GLY A 95 7.05 3.30 5.49
CA GLY A 95 6.81 3.16 4.06
C GLY A 95 7.44 4.27 3.21
N PRO A 96 7.12 5.56 3.44
CA PRO A 96 7.74 6.67 2.71
C PRO A 96 9.27 6.71 2.78
N LEU A 97 9.84 6.37 3.94
CA LEU A 97 11.29 6.34 4.19
C LEU A 97 11.96 5.17 3.48
N THR A 98 11.38 3.97 3.55
CA THR A 98 11.84 2.78 2.83
C THR A 98 11.75 2.98 1.32
N LEU A 99 10.70 3.64 0.85
CA LEU A 99 10.54 4.00 -0.55
C LEU A 99 11.62 4.98 -0.98
N ALA A 100 11.84 6.06 -0.23
CA ALA A 100 12.94 7.00 -0.51
C ALA A 100 14.30 6.29 -0.60
N ALA A 101 14.58 5.35 0.30
CA ALA A 101 15.82 4.56 0.28
C ALA A 101 15.89 3.59 -0.92
N ALA A 102 14.81 2.86 -1.22
CA ALA A 102 14.75 1.94 -2.36
C ALA A 102 14.97 2.65 -3.71
N LEU A 103 14.51 3.90 -3.81
CA LEU A 103 14.75 4.77 -4.97
C LEU A 103 16.22 5.16 -5.14
N VAL A 104 16.94 5.42 -4.04
CA VAL A 104 18.38 5.74 -4.07
C VAL A 104 19.21 4.51 -4.47
N ILE A 105 18.83 3.33 -4.00
CA ILE A 105 19.58 2.08 -4.20
C ILE A 105 19.43 1.52 -5.62
N ARG A 106 18.29 1.75 -6.30
CA ARG A 106 18.03 1.24 -7.66
C ARG A 106 18.87 1.87 -8.78
N ARG A 107 19.80 2.79 -8.48
CA ARG A 107 20.67 3.40 -9.50
C ARG A 107 21.80 2.48 -10.02
N SER A 108 21.85 1.21 -9.63
CA SER A 108 22.94 0.32 -10.04
C SER A 108 22.49 -0.78 -11.01
N ARG A 109 23.16 -0.78 -12.17
CA ARG A 109 23.21 -1.77 -13.26
C ARG A 109 22.21 -1.58 -14.40
N SER A 110 22.53 -0.63 -15.27
CA SER A 110 22.24 -0.72 -16.70
C SER A 110 22.91 -1.98 -17.27
N GLY A 111 22.19 -3.09 -17.32
CA GLY A 111 22.59 -4.26 -18.09
C GLY A 111 22.49 -3.95 -19.58
N GLN A 112 23.60 -4.12 -20.30
CA GLN A 112 23.70 -3.86 -21.76
C GLN A 112 23.02 -4.94 -22.63
N PHE A 113 22.09 -5.74 -22.09
CA PHE A 113 21.41 -6.80 -22.83
C PHE A 113 19.89 -6.63 -22.74
N ARG A 114 19.23 -6.58 -23.89
CA ARG A 114 17.77 -6.49 -24.05
C ARG A 114 17.25 -7.86 -24.49
N TYR A 115 16.33 -8.43 -23.73
CA TYR A 115 15.63 -9.66 -24.11
C TYR A 115 14.67 -9.42 -25.29
N ALA A 116 14.39 -10.46 -26.07
CA ALA A 116 13.43 -10.41 -27.18
C ALA A 116 12.03 -10.07 -26.66
N TYR A 117 11.29 -9.26 -27.42
CA TYR A 117 9.92 -8.87 -27.08
C TYR A 117 8.98 -10.02 -27.41
N GLU A 118 8.18 -10.45 -26.44
CA GLU A 118 7.03 -11.34 -26.69
C GLU A 118 5.74 -10.54 -26.50
N ASP A 119 4.81 -10.72 -27.42
CA ASP A 119 3.50 -10.07 -27.36
C ASP A 119 2.61 -10.89 -26.42
N VAL A 120 2.52 -10.45 -25.16
CA VAL A 120 1.67 -11.09 -24.15
C VAL A 120 0.31 -10.42 -24.21
N ILE A 121 -0.68 -11.13 -24.72
CA ILE A 121 -2.07 -10.69 -24.72
C ILE A 121 -2.54 -10.67 -23.26
N VAL A 122 -2.79 -9.47 -22.75
CA VAL A 122 -3.47 -9.24 -21.48
C VAL A 122 -4.88 -8.78 -21.85
N GLY A 123 -5.86 -9.67 -21.66
CA GLY A 123 -7.27 -9.41 -21.96
C GLY A 123 -7.90 -8.35 -21.09
#